data_AF-E9ISF6-F1
#
_entry.id   AF-E9ISF6-F1
#
_cell.length_a   1.000
_cell.length_b   1.000
_cell.length_c   1.000
_cell.angle_alpha   90.00
_cell.angle_beta   90.00
_cell.angle_gamma   90.00
#
_symmetry.space_group_name_H-M   'P 1'
#
loop_
_entity.id
_entity.type
_entity.pdbx_description
1 polymer ?
#
loop_
_entity_poly.entity_id
_entity_poly.type
_entity_poly.pdbx_seq_one_letter_code
_entity_poly.pdbx_strand_id
1 'polypeptide(L)'
;ILYVGTALQYEVSAQIFLAAIRNARRHQDFSLLDVEEQNKILRRGWSALFVLRAATWPVDLMNIRGQGASSKDSASACIIATRSAIAKLQLDDVELCILDTFALCRP
;
A
#
# COMPACT_ATOMS: atom_id res chain seq x y z
N ILE A 1 -5.46 -10.58 -25.38
CA ILE A 1 -5.31 -11.69 -24.42
C ILE A 1 -4.53 -11.14 -23.23
N LEU A 2 -5.19 -10.88 -22.10
CA LEU A 2 -4.51 -10.51 -20.86
C LEU A 2 -3.75 -11.75 -20.37
N TYR A 3 -2.44 -11.64 -20.21
CA TYR A 3 -1.62 -12.70 -19.63
C TYR A 3 -2.16 -13.03 -18.24
N VAL A 4 -2.39 -14.31 -17.93
CA VAL A 4 -2.91 -14.75 -16.61
C VAL A 4 -2.09 -14.16 -15.45
N GLY A 5 -0.78 -13.95 -15.65
CA GLY A 5 0.09 -13.28 -14.69
C GLY A 5 -0.25 -11.81 -14.43
N THR A 6 -0.69 -11.04 -15.44
CA THR A 6 -1.09 -9.64 -15.23
C THR A 6 -2.45 -9.53 -14.53
N ALA A 7 -3.38 -10.43 -14.82
CA ALA A 7 -4.68 -10.48 -14.13
C ALA A 7 -4.50 -10.71 -12.62
N LEU A 8 -3.64 -11.65 -12.22
CA LEU A 8 -3.32 -11.91 -10.82
C LEU A 8 -2.65 -10.71 -10.14
N GLN A 9 -1.74 -10.02 -10.84
CA GLN A 9 -1.12 -8.79 -10.31
C GLN A 9 -2.12 -7.67 -10.08
N TYR A 10 -3.05 -7.44 -11.01
CA TYR A 10 -4.10 -6.45 -10.85
C TYR A 10 -5.03 -6.80 -9.69
N GLU A 11 -5.37 -8.08 -9.54
CA GLU A 11 -6.20 -8.55 -8.44
C GLU A 11 -5.52 -8.35 -7.08
N VAL A 12 -4.26 -8.76 -6.95
CA VAL A 12 -3.51 -8.58 -5.69
C VAL A 12 -3.30 -7.09 -5.37
N SER A 13 -3.01 -6.27 -6.39
CA SER A 13 -2.93 -4.82 -6.23
C SER A 13 -4.26 -4.22 -5.77
N ALA A 14 -5.38 -4.66 -6.35
CA ALA A 14 -6.71 -4.22 -5.94
C ALA A 14 -7.03 -4.63 -4.49
N GLN A 15 -6.62 -5.82 -4.06
CA GLN A 15 -6.78 -6.29 -2.68
C GLN A 15 -5.96 -5.45 -1.69
N ILE A 16 -4.69 -5.17 -2.01
CA ILE A 16 -3.82 -4.30 -1.20
C ILE A 16 -4.43 -2.90 -1.08
N PHE A 17 -4.84 -2.32 -2.20
CA PHE A 17 -5.48 -1.01 -2.23
C PHE A 17 -6.75 -0.99 -1.37
N LEU A 18 -7.65 -1.95 -1.57
CA LEU A 18 -8.88 -2.06 -0.79
C LEU A 18 -8.59 -2.21 0.71
N ALA A 19 -7.58 -3.00 1.09
CA ALA A 19 -7.18 -3.18 2.47
C ALA A 19 -6.57 -1.91 3.08
N ALA A 20 -5.86 -1.10 2.29
CA ALA A 20 -5.33 0.20 2.71
C ALA A 20 -6.48 1.21 2.94
N ILE A 21 -7.40 1.34 1.97
CA ILE A 21 -8.56 2.23 2.10
C ILE A 21 -9.47 1.84 3.27
N ARG A 22 -9.71 0.54 3.47
CA ARG A 22 -10.52 0.05 4.60
C ARG A 22 -9.86 0.35 5.94
N ASN A 23 -8.53 0.22 6.04
CA ASN A 23 -7.81 0.58 7.25
C ASN A 23 -7.89 2.07 7.54
N ALA A 24 -7.63 2.91 6.53
CA ALA A 24 -7.75 4.36 6.65
C ALA A 24 -9.13 4.76 7.17
N ARG A 25 -10.21 4.22 6.60
CA ARG A 25 -11.60 4.51 7.01
C ARG A 25 -11.96 4.01 8.41
N ARG A 26 -11.25 3.01 8.94
CA ARG A 26 -11.44 2.49 10.30
C ARG A 26 -10.55 3.21 11.32
N HIS A 27 -9.62 4.04 10.87
CA HIS A 27 -8.76 4.81 11.76
C HIS A 27 -9.61 5.79 12.56
N GLN A 28 -9.43 5.80 13.89
CA GLN A 28 -10.28 6.52 14.82
C GLN A 28 -10.43 8.00 14.44
N ASP A 29 -9.30 8.69 14.21
CA ASP A 29 -9.31 10.12 13.87
C ASP A 29 -9.82 10.40 12.45
N PHE A 30 -9.60 9.47 11.51
CA PHE A 30 -9.99 9.65 10.11
C PHE A 30 -11.50 9.44 9.92
N SER A 31 -12.08 8.52 10.70
CA SER A 31 -13.51 8.20 10.66
C SER A 31 -14.41 9.34 11.15
N LEU A 32 -13.84 10.32 11.89
CA LEU A 32 -14.54 11.50 12.38
C LEU A 32 -14.80 12.56 11.29
N LEU A 33 -14.02 12.52 10.20
CA LEU A 33 -14.16 13.44 9.08
C LEU A 33 -15.37 13.07 8.22
N ASP A 34 -15.97 14.05 7.53
CA ASP A 34 -17.02 13.74 6.56
C ASP A 34 -16.48 12.91 5.39
N VAL A 35 -17.35 12.12 4.76
CA VAL A 35 -16.99 11.25 3.63
C VAL A 35 -16.36 12.05 2.48
N GLU A 36 -16.77 13.29 2.25
CA GLU A 36 -16.16 14.14 1.22
C GLU A 36 -14.70 14.48 1.55
N GLU A 37 -14.42 14.83 2.81
CA GLU A 37 -13.07 15.15 3.29
C GLU A 37 -12.18 13.91 3.34
N GLN A 38 -12.71 12.78 3.81
CA GLN A 38 -12.03 11.48 3.74
C GLN A 38 -11.62 11.16 2.30
N ASN A 39 -12.51 11.36 1.32
CA ASN A 39 -12.19 11.11 -0.08
C ASN A 39 -11.14 12.10 -0.63
N LYS A 40 -11.15 13.37 -0.20
CA LYS A 40 -10.12 14.35 -0.59
C LYS A 40 -8.74 13.92 -0.08
N ILE A 41 -8.65 13.50 1.18
CA ILE A 41 -7.40 13.05 1.80
C ILE A 41 -6.92 11.74 1.13
N LEU A 42 -7.81 10.76 0.97
CA LEU A 42 -7.47 9.51 0.29
C LEU A 42 -6.97 9.75 -1.13
N ARG A 43 -7.58 10.66 -1.90
CA ARG A 43 -7.11 10.98 -3.26
C ARG A 43 -5.68 11.55 -3.29
N ARG A 44 -5.21 12.18 -2.22
CA ARG A 44 -3.84 12.71 -2.10
C ARG A 44 -2.85 11.69 -1.55
N GLY A 45 -3.25 10.93 -0.53
CA GLY A 45 -2.36 10.02 0.23
C GLY A 45 -2.40 8.56 -0.18
N TRP A 46 -3.31 8.12 -1.07
CA TRP A 46 -3.51 6.70 -1.36
C TRP A 46 -2.26 5.99 -1.88
N SER A 47 -1.40 6.68 -2.63
CA SER A 47 -0.20 6.08 -3.22
C SER A 47 0.83 5.72 -2.16
N ALA A 48 1.04 6.58 -1.16
CA ALA A 48 1.92 6.31 -0.02
C ALA A 48 1.35 5.17 0.85
N LEU A 49 0.04 5.22 1.11
CA LEU A 49 -0.67 4.17 1.86
C LEU A 49 -0.57 2.81 1.15
N PHE A 50 -0.71 2.81 -0.17
CA PHE A 50 -0.59 1.62 -1.00
C PHE A 50 0.81 1.01 -0.93
N VAL A 51 1.86 1.83 -1.07
CA VAL A 51 3.26 1.35 -0.99
C VAL A 51 3.57 0.76 0.38
N LEU A 52 3.13 1.42 1.46
CA LEU A 52 3.31 0.93 2.82
C LEU A 52 2.60 -0.42 3.02
N ARG A 53 1.34 -0.52 2.56
CA ARG A 53 0.54 -1.75 2.63
C ARG A 53 1.09 -2.87 1.75
N ALA A 54 1.64 -2.54 0.58
CA ALA A 54 2.29 -3.50 -0.30
C ALA A 54 3.59 -4.03 0.31
N ALA A 55 4.34 -3.19 1.02
CA ALA A 55 5.58 -3.56 1.68
C ALA A 55 5.35 -4.47 2.91
N THR A 56 4.22 -4.31 3.60
CA THR A 56 3.81 -5.14 4.75
C THR A 56 2.96 -6.35 4.36
N TRP A 57 2.67 -6.54 3.06
CA TRP A 57 1.83 -7.64 2.63
C TRP A 57 2.51 -9.00 2.88
N PRO A 58 1.80 -10.00 3.42
CA PRO A 58 2.40 -11.28 3.81
C PRO A 58 2.89 -12.11 2.62
N VAL A 59 2.38 -11.83 1.42
CA VAL A 59 2.77 -12.54 0.19
C VAL A 59 3.87 -11.77 -0.53
N ASP A 60 4.90 -12.47 -1.02
CA ASP A 60 5.93 -11.85 -1.83
C ASP A 60 5.42 -11.48 -3.22
N LEU A 61 4.96 -10.23 -3.33
CA LEU A 61 4.46 -9.61 -4.56
C LEU A 61 5.48 -9.65 -5.71
N MET A 62 6.77 -9.81 -5.39
CA MET A 62 7.85 -9.91 -6.38
C MET A 62 7.86 -11.26 -7.10
N ASN A 63 7.47 -12.35 -6.42
CA ASN A 63 7.34 -13.66 -7.05
C ASN A 63 6.07 -13.78 -7.93
N ILE A 64 5.09 -12.91 -7.71
CA ILE A 64 3.86 -12.84 -8.54
C ILE A 64 4.14 -12.10 -9.86
N ARG A 65 5.24 -11.34 -9.94
CA ARG A 65 5.73 -10.74 -11.19
C ARG A 65 6.27 -11.84 -12.10
N GLY A 66 5.36 -12.44 -12.86
CA GLY A 66 5.72 -13.37 -13.94
C GLY A 66 6.88 -12.81 -14.75
N GLN A 67 7.80 -13.70 -15.14
CA GLN A 67 9.13 -13.44 -15.72
C GLN A 67 9.19 -12.50 -16.96
N GLY A 68 8.07 -11.94 -17.41
CA GLY A 68 7.96 -11.05 -18.57
C GLY A 68 7.94 -9.55 -18.28
N ALA A 69 7.91 -9.09 -17.02
CA ALA A 69 7.92 -7.66 -16.73
C ALA A 69 9.37 -7.15 -16.53
N SER A 70 9.86 -6.44 -17.55
CA SER A 70 11.14 -5.73 -17.59
C SER A 70 11.59 -5.16 -16.23
N SER A 71 12.87 -5.37 -15.94
CA SER A 71 13.61 -5.17 -14.69
C SER A 71 13.76 -3.71 -14.21
N LYS A 72 12.81 -2.81 -14.48
CA LYS A 72 12.90 -1.38 -14.11
C LYS A 72 11.56 -0.75 -13.71
N ASP A 73 10.75 -1.41 -12.88
CA ASP A 73 9.60 -0.71 -12.26
C ASP A 73 10.07 0.06 -11.03
N SER A 74 10.11 1.39 -11.12
CA SER A 74 10.41 2.28 -9.98
C SER A 74 9.50 2.01 -8.78
N ALA A 75 8.25 1.59 -9.03
CA ALA A 75 7.30 1.18 -8.00
C ALA A 75 7.76 -0.08 -7.24
N SER A 76 8.29 -1.08 -7.94
CA SER A 76 8.81 -2.30 -7.32
C SER A 76 10.05 -2.02 -6.47
N ALA A 77 10.96 -1.17 -6.96
CA ALA A 77 12.12 -0.73 -6.18
C ALA A 77 11.69 0.04 -4.91
N CYS A 78 10.65 0.88 -5.01
CA CYS A 78 10.09 1.60 -3.86
C CYS A 78 9.51 0.65 -2.81
N ILE A 79 8.73 -0.37 -3.22
CA ILE A 79 8.17 -1.37 -2.31
C ILE A 79 9.28 -2.19 -1.63
N ILE A 80 10.33 -2.60 -2.38
CA ILE A 80 11.48 -3.34 -1.82
C ILE A 80 12.24 -2.49 -0.80
N ALA A 81 12.53 -1.24 -1.14
CA ALA A 81 13.23 -0.32 -0.26
C ALA A 81 12.42 -0.09 1.04
N THR A 82 11.11 0.12 0.91
CA THR A 82 10.21 0.32 2.06
C THR A 82 10.15 -0.94 2.92
N ARG A 83 10.00 -2.13 2.32
CA ARG A 83 9.99 -3.41 3.04
C ARG A 83 11.30 -3.66 3.78
N SER A 84 12.44 -3.35 3.16
CA SER A 84 13.76 -3.44 3.80
C SER A 84 13.91 -2.46 4.95
N ALA A 85 13.40 -1.23 4.82
CA ALA A 85 13.41 -0.23 5.89
C ALA A 85 12.56 -0.68 7.09
N ILE A 86 11.33 -1.17 6.85
CA ILE A 86 10.43 -1.70 7.89
C ILE A 86 11.09 -2.89 8.62
N ALA A 87 11.67 -3.84 7.86
CA ALA A 87 12.34 -5.00 8.44
C ALA A 87 13.58 -4.62 9.28
N LYS A 88 14.33 -3.59 8.87
CA LYS A 88 15.49 -3.08 9.63
C LYS A 88 15.07 -2.36 10.91
N LEU A 89 13.97 -1.62 10.86
CA LEU A 89 13.45 -0.86 12.00
C LEU A 89 12.66 -1.74 12.98
N GLN A 90 12.31 -2.97 12.60
CA GLN A 90 11.47 -3.89 13.39
C GLN A 90 10.18 -3.22 13.87
N LEU A 91 9.53 -2.47 12.96
CA LEU A 91 8.34 -1.70 13.33
C LEU A 91 7.24 -2.61 13.87
N ASP A 92 6.69 -2.25 15.02
CA ASP A 92 5.55 -2.94 15.59
C ASP A 92 4.23 -2.53 14.91
N ASP A 93 3.14 -3.23 15.24
CA ASP A 93 1.83 -2.98 14.66
C ASP A 93 1.30 -1.55 14.97
N VAL A 94 1.73 -0.96 16.09
CA VAL A 94 1.33 0.39 16.50
C VAL A 94 2.09 1.43 15.69
N GLU A 95 3.39 1.27 15.51
CA GLU A 95 4.23 2.14 14.68
C GLU A 95 3.81 2.10 13.20
N LEU A 96 3.42 0.93 12.69
CA LEU A 96 2.83 0.80 11.36
C LEU A 96 1.48 1.53 11.26
N CYS A 97 0.63 1.44 12.27
CA CYS A 97 -0.63 2.19 12.34
C CYS A 97 -0.39 3.70 12.32
N ILE A 98 0.59 4.18 13.10
CA ILE A 98 0.98 5.60 13.15
C ILE A 98 1.53 6.07 11.80
N LEU A 99 2.31 5.24 11.10
CA LEU A 99 2.80 5.54 9.75
C LEU A 99 1.68 5.62 8.72
N ASP A 100 0.65 4.77 8.83
CA ASP A 100 -0.58 4.89 8.03
C ASP A 100 -1.25 6.25 8.28
N THR A 101 -1.32 6.71 9.54
CA THR A 101 -1.84 8.04 9.89
C THR A 101 -1.01 9.15 9.28
N PHE A 102 0.32 9.09 9.36
CA PHE A 102 1.21 10.09 8.75
C PHE A 102 1.12 10.10 7.22
N ALA A 103 0.93 8.95 6.59
CA ALA A 103 0.72 8.84 5.15
C ALA A 103 -0.61 9.46 4.72
N LEU A 104 -1.66 9.32 5.55
CA LEU A 104 -2.96 9.94 5.33
C LEU A 104 -2.93 11.46 5.53
N CYS A 105 -2.33 11.93 6.62
CA CYS A 105 -2.38 13.33 7.03
C CYS A 105 -1.29 14.22 6.38
N ARG A 106 -0.57 13.72 5.36
CA ARG A 106 0.44 14.52 4.65
C ARG A 106 -0.26 15.61 3.80
N PRO A 107 0.09 16.90 3.98
CA PRO A 107 -0.59 18.02 3.30
C PRO A 107 -0.47 18.00 1.76
#